data_AF-A0A2I8DDJ5-F1
#
_entry.id   AF-A0A2I8DDJ5-F1
#
_cell.length_a   1.000
_cell.length_b   1.000
_cell.length_c   1.000
_cell.angle_alpha   90.00
_cell.angle_beta   90.00
_cell.angle_gamma   90.00
#
_symmetry.space_group_name_H-M   'P 1'
#
loop_
_entity.id
_entity.type
_entity.pdbx_description
1 polymer ?
#
loop_
_entity_poly.entity_id
_entity_poly.type
_entity_poly.pdbx_seq_one_letter_code
_entity_poly.pdbx_strand_id
1 'polypeptide(L)'
;MKLLIVILAIGLLVLAYFWMGVALKFLLLWWMSFVFGIPLLYIGLTFGWLGAIGAVLGAVLLLAITLSWQNSHTCQVLQARLNKAFYFDDI
;
A
#
# COMPACT_ATOMS: atom_id res chain seq x y z
N MET A 1 -17.35 21.13 -29.36
CA MET A 1 -17.82 20.16 -28.35
C MET A 1 -17.09 18.83 -28.42
N LYS A 2 -17.08 18.09 -29.55
CA LYS A 2 -16.40 16.78 -29.68
C LYS A 2 -14.91 16.81 -29.28
N LEU A 3 -14.16 17.81 -29.76
CA LEU A 3 -12.73 17.96 -29.47
C LEU A 3 -12.45 18.22 -27.98
N LEU A 4 -13.33 18.97 -27.31
CA LEU A 4 -13.23 19.29 -25.88
C LEU A 4 -13.48 18.04 -25.00
N ILE A 5 -14.42 17.18 -25.42
CA ILE A 5 -14.67 15.89 -24.75
C ILE A 5 -13.48 14.95 -24.90
N VAL A 6 -12.84 14.90 -26.07
CA VAL A 6 -11.65 14.07 -26.30
C VAL A 6 -10.48 14.54 -25.43
N ILE A 7 -10.24 15.85 -25.36
CA ILE A 7 -9.20 16.42 -24.49
C ILE A 7 -9.47 16.07 -23.01
N LEU A 8 -10.72 16.21 -22.56
CA LEU A 8 -11.11 15.86 -21.20
C LEU A 8 -10.87 14.37 -20.91
N ALA A 9 -11.25 13.48 -21.83
CA ALA A 9 -11.07 12.04 -21.69
C ALA A 9 -9.58 11.66 -21.59
N ILE A 10 -8.72 12.27 -22.40
CA ILE A 10 -7.27 12.07 -22.33
C ILE A 10 -6.73 12.55 -20.98
N GLY A 11 -7.14 13.73 -20.51
CA GLY A 11 -6.73 14.25 -19.20
C GLY A 11 -7.14 13.33 -18.05
N LEU A 12 -8.34 12.76 -18.11
CA LEU A 12 -8.85 11.84 -17.10
C LEU A 12 -8.11 10.50 -17.12
N LEU A 13 -7.75 9.99 -18.29
CA LEU A 13 -6.90 8.80 -18.45
C LEU A 13 -5.52 8.99 -17.83
N VAL A 14 -4.89 10.14 -18.06
CA VAL A 14 -3.59 10.48 -17.46
C VAL A 14 -3.72 10.53 -15.93
N LEU A 15 -4.77 11.16 -15.42
CA LEU A 15 -4.99 11.25 -13.97
C LEU A 15 -5.24 9.86 -13.34
N ALA A 16 -6.06 9.02 -13.98
CA ALA A 16 -6.30 7.65 -13.55
C ALA A 16 -5.02 6.81 -13.56
N TYR A 17 -4.14 7.03 -14.54
CA TYR A 17 -2.84 6.38 -14.61
C TYR A 17 -1.96 6.69 -13.38
N PHE A 18 -1.86 7.96 -12.99
CA PHE A 18 -1.12 8.33 -11.77
C PHE A 18 -1.76 7.76 -10.50
N TRP A 19 -3.09 7.78 -10.41
CA TRP A 19 -3.82 7.17 -9.29
C TRP A 19 -3.55 5.68 -9.14
N MET A 20 -3.46 4.95 -10.25
CA MET A 20 -3.06 3.55 -10.25
C MET A 20 -1.66 3.36 -9.66
N GLY A 21 -0.71 4.23 -10.01
CA GLY A 21 0.63 4.23 -9.43
C GLY A 21 0.64 4.45 -7.91
N VAL A 22 -0.16 5.39 -7.40
CA VAL A 22 -0.34 5.61 -5.95
C VAL A 22 -0.92 4.36 -5.29
N ALA A 23 -1.97 3.77 -5.87
CA ALA A 23 -2.64 2.60 -5.32
C ALA A 23 -1.72 1.39 -5.23
N LEU A 24 -0.94 1.12 -6.29
CA LEU A 24 0.04 0.04 -6.31
C LEU A 24 1.15 0.24 -5.28
N LYS A 25 1.64 1.48 -5.14
CA LYS A 25 2.67 1.81 -4.14
C LYS A 25 2.15 1.63 -2.72
N PHE A 26 0.91 2.06 -2.47
CA PHE A 26 0.23 1.85 -1.18
C PHE A 26 0.08 0.35 -0.88
N LEU A 27 -0.36 -0.44 -1.86
CA LEU A 27 -0.51 -1.88 -1.69
C LEU A 27 0.85 -2.56 -1.45
N LEU A 28 1.90 -2.18 -2.19
CA LEU A 28 3.25 -2.70 -1.98
C LEU A 28 3.81 -2.40 -0.58
N LEU A 29 3.55 -1.22 -0.04
CA LEU A 29 4.07 -0.79 1.27
C LEU A 29 3.30 -1.41 2.44
N TRP A 30 2.00 -1.68 2.27
CA TRP A 30 1.09 -2.02 3.37
C TRP A 30 0.43 -3.39 3.26
N TRP A 31 0.71 -4.20 2.23
CA TRP A 31 0.05 -5.50 2.03
C TRP A 31 0.14 -6.42 3.26
N MET A 32 1.28 -6.45 3.96
CA MET A 32 1.44 -7.26 5.18
C MET A 32 0.44 -6.85 6.27
N SER A 33 0.23 -5.53 6.44
CA SER A 33 -0.75 -5.02 7.40
C SER A 33 -2.18 -5.41 7.02
N PHE A 34 -2.51 -5.45 5.72
CA PHE A 34 -3.82 -5.92 5.26
C PHE A 34 -4.03 -7.43 5.48
N VAL A 35 -3.01 -8.23 5.20
CA VAL A 35 -3.10 -9.70 5.31
C VAL A 35 -3.14 -10.13 6.78
N PHE A 36 -2.27 -9.57 7.62
CA PHE A 36 -2.11 -10.00 9.00
C PHE A 36 -2.92 -9.19 10.00
N GLY A 37 -3.35 -7.97 9.66
CA GLY A 37 -4.15 -7.12 10.54
C GLY A 37 -5.52 -7.72 10.87
N ILE A 38 -6.19 -8.35 9.90
CA ILE A 38 -7.52 -8.96 10.10
C ILE A 38 -7.45 -10.13 11.10
N PRO A 39 -6.54 -11.12 10.96
CA PRO A 39 -6.33 -12.15 11.98
C PRO A 39 -6.04 -11.58 13.37
N LEU A 40 -5.24 -10.51 13.43
CA LEU A 40 -4.83 -9.86 14.67
C LEU A 40 -6.02 -9.21 15.40
N LEU A 41 -6.88 -8.53 14.64
CA LEU A 41 -8.14 -7.98 15.16
C LEU A 41 -9.07 -9.09 15.65
N TYR A 42 -9.17 -10.20 14.90
CA TYR A 42 -9.99 -11.34 15.30
C TYR A 42 -9.54 -11.92 16.65
N ILE A 43 -8.23 -12.11 16.86
CA ILE A 43 -7.65 -12.55 18.14
C ILE A 43 -7.96 -11.54 19.25
N GLY A 44 -7.81 -10.23 18.95
CA GLY A 44 -8.11 -9.16 19.89
C GLY A 44 -9.54 -9.15 20.40
N LEU A 45 -10.50 -9.46 19.52
CA LEU A 45 -11.93 -9.44 19.84
C LEU A 45 -12.43 -10.74 20.50
N THR A 46 -11.77 -11.88 20.28
CA THR A 46 -12.28 -13.20 20.69
C THR A 46 -11.81 -13.65 22.08
N PHE A 47 -10.61 -13.26 22.53
CA PHE A 47 -10.02 -13.74 23.78
C PHE A 47 -10.08 -12.72 24.94
N GLY A 48 -10.97 -11.74 24.87
CA GLY A 48 -11.14 -10.71 25.90
C GLY A 48 -9.86 -9.92 26.16
N TRP A 49 -9.51 -9.69 27.43
CA TRP A 49 -8.36 -8.85 27.82
C TRP A 49 -7.00 -9.48 27.43
N LEU A 50 -6.85 -10.80 27.50
CA LEU A 50 -5.64 -11.49 27.03
C LEU A 50 -5.49 -11.40 25.51
N GLY A 51 -6.61 -11.53 24.79
CA GLY A 51 -6.68 -11.28 23.35
C GLY A 51 -6.26 -9.87 22.99
N ALA A 52 -6.75 -8.86 23.71
CA ALA A 52 -6.40 -7.47 23.51
C ALA A 52 -4.89 -7.22 23.70
N ILE A 53 -4.27 -7.77 24.76
CA ILE A 53 -2.81 -7.65 24.98
C ILE A 53 -2.03 -8.31 23.83
N GLY A 54 -2.41 -9.53 23.47
CA GLY A 54 -1.79 -10.25 22.35
C GLY A 54 -1.94 -9.49 21.02
N ALA A 55 -3.09 -8.86 20.80
CA ALA A 55 -3.36 -8.08 19.61
C ALA A 55 -2.54 -6.77 19.59
N VAL A 56 -2.35 -6.10 20.73
CA VAL A 56 -1.49 -4.91 20.79
C VAL A 56 -0.03 -5.29 20.49
N LEU A 57 0.49 -6.34 21.13
CA LEU A 57 1.86 -6.80 20.90
C LEU A 57 2.06 -7.26 19.45
N GLY A 58 1.10 -8.01 18.91
CA GLY A 58 1.13 -8.47 17.53
C GLY A 58 1.05 -7.30 16.54
N ALA A 59 0.26 -6.26 16.82
CA ALA A 59 0.20 -5.06 15.99
C ALA A 59 1.53 -4.31 15.98
N VAL A 60 2.19 -4.17 17.14
CA VAL A 60 3.52 -3.55 17.23
C VAL A 60 4.56 -4.34 16.44
N LEU A 61 4.57 -5.67 16.56
CA LEU A 61 5.46 -6.53 15.77
C LEU A 61 5.16 -6.44 14.27
N LEU A 62 3.88 -6.42 13.89
CA LEU A 62 3.46 -6.30 12.49
C LEU A 62 3.90 -4.96 11.90
N LEU A 63 3.83 -3.87 12.66
CA LEU A 63 4.37 -2.57 12.26
C LEU A 63 5.89 -2.62 12.08
N ALA A 64 6.62 -3.27 12.99
CA ALA A 64 8.07 -3.42 12.87
C ALA A 64 8.47 -4.25 11.64
N ILE A 65 7.76 -5.34 11.37
CA ILE A 65 7.97 -6.17 10.17
C ILE A 65 7.63 -5.38 8.91
N THR A 66 6.53 -4.63 8.91
CA THR A 66 6.13 -3.78 7.78
C THR A 66 7.20 -2.72 7.51
N LEU A 67 7.72 -2.07 8.56
CA LEU A 67 8.81 -1.10 8.43
C LEU A 67 10.10 -1.76 7.89
N SER A 68 10.44 -2.95 8.38
CA SER A 68 11.57 -3.72 7.86
C SER A 68 11.40 -4.09 6.39
N TRP A 69 10.19 -4.49 5.98
CA TRP A 69 9.84 -4.74 4.58
C TRP A 69 10.03 -3.48 3.73
N GLN A 70 9.51 -2.34 4.17
CA GLN A 70 9.65 -1.07 3.45
C GLN A 70 11.10 -0.64 3.30
N ASN A 71 11.96 -0.96 4.29
CA ASN A 71 13.39 -0.68 4.24
C ASN A 71 14.21 -1.75 3.50
N SER A 72 13.60 -2.85 3.09
CA SER A 72 14.30 -3.92 2.38
C SER A 72 14.67 -3.48 0.96
N HIS A 73 15.82 -3.96 0.48
CA HIS A 73 16.28 -3.71 -0.89
C HIS A 73 15.25 -4.14 -1.94
N THR A 74 14.55 -5.26 -1.71
CA THR A 74 13.51 -5.75 -2.62
C THR A 74 12.35 -4.78 -2.73
N CYS A 75 11.87 -4.21 -1.62
CA CYS A 75 10.79 -3.21 -1.65
C CYS A 75 11.25 -1.93 -2.34
N GLN A 76 12.47 -1.47 -2.09
CA GLN A 76 13.03 -0.29 -2.75
C GLN A 76 13.17 -0.47 -4.27
N VAL A 77 13.64 -1.64 -4.73
CA VAL A 77 13.72 -1.95 -6.17
C VAL A 77 12.33 -1.99 -6.82
N LEU A 78 11.34 -2.58 -6.16
CA LEU A 78 9.96 -2.59 -6.66
C LEU A 78 9.36 -1.18 -6.70
N GLN A 79 9.65 -0.37 -5.68
CA GLN A 79 9.24 1.03 -5.64
C GLN A 79 9.90 1.85 -6.74
N ALA A 80 11.19 1.64 -7.02
CA ALA A 80 11.89 2.29 -8.14
C ALA A 80 11.27 1.90 -9.49
N ARG A 81 10.90 0.62 -9.67
CA ARG A 81 10.19 0.17 -10.89
C ARG A 81 8.81 0.82 -11.03
N LEU A 82 8.06 0.96 -9.93
CA LEU A 82 6.77 1.67 -9.94
C LEU A 82 6.94 3.16 -10.23
N ASN A 83 7.95 3.80 -9.64
CA ASN A 83 8.27 5.20 -9.91
C ASN A 83 8.63 5.40 -11.39
N LYS A 84 9.47 4.53 -11.95
CA LYS A 84 9.82 4.57 -13.38
C LYS A 84 8.62 4.36 -14.30
N ALA A 85 7.75 3.41 -13.96
CA ALA A 85 6.56 3.13 -14.76
C ALA A 85 5.54 4.28 -14.71
N PHE A 86 5.15 4.72 -13.52
CA PHE A 86 4.01 5.63 -13.35
C PHE A 86 4.37 7.11 -13.27
N TYR A 87 5.62 7.43 -12.90
CA TYR A 87 6.05 8.81 -12.64
C TYR A 87 7.20 9.26 -13.56
N PHE A 88 7.66 8.39 -14.47
CA PHE A 88 8.78 8.67 -15.38
C PHE A 88 10.05 9.14 -14.63
N ASP A 89 10.23 8.61 -13.42
CA ASP A 89 11.40 8.90 -12.60
C ASP A 89 12.60 8.10 -13.12
N ASP A 90 13.69 8.79 -13.46
CA ASP A 90 14.87 8.22 -14.16
C ASP A 90 16.04 7.88 -13.22
N ILE A 91 15.85 7.98 -11.91
CA ILE A 91 16.88 7.72 -10.88
C ILE A 91 17.22 6.23 -10.77
#